data_AF-A0A1Q7KGD7-F1
#
_entry.id   AF-A0A1Q7KGD7-F1
#
_cell.length_a   1.000
_cell.length_b   1.000
_cell.length_c   1.000
_cell.angle_alpha   90.00
_cell.angle_beta   90.00
_cell.angle_gamma   90.00
#
_symmetry.space_group_name_H-M   'P 1'
#
loop_
_entity.id
_entity.type
_entity.pdbx_description
1 polymer ?
#
loop_
_entity_poly.entity_id
_entity_poly.type
_entity_poly.pdbx_seq_one_letter_code
_entity_poly.pdbx_strand_id
1 'polypeptide(L)'
;MSQKAVTEAQVYDALKKCMDPEIPVNVVDLGLIYGIKVAGGTDVDIKMTMTTRGCPLHDTLVSDVKRYVGKINGIGSINVEIVWDPPWSLEKMNPDVREQLGFGKPKLRFQIDYEKSRPLKVGRFAKQEDGSLIIANDKDQGFMVNEAIVEFWNTCDGTKTMNQLTDQFSAKLGMPRQQVEQEVVQLVQQLLEAELLKA
;
A
#
# COMPACT_ATOMS: atom_id res chain seq x y z
N MET A 1 48.21 9.20 0.93
CA MET A 1 46.78 9.52 0.98
C MET A 1 46.07 8.30 1.52
N SER A 2 45.49 8.36 2.72
CA SER A 2 44.75 7.23 3.28
C SER A 2 43.50 6.99 2.43
N GLN A 3 43.44 5.89 1.68
CA GLN A 3 42.20 5.45 1.05
C GLN A 3 41.21 5.19 2.18
N LYS A 4 40.15 6.00 2.23
CA LYS A 4 39.10 5.87 3.23
C LYS A 4 38.27 4.65 2.82
N ALA A 5 38.31 3.60 3.64
CA ALA A 5 37.55 2.40 3.37
C ALA A 5 36.06 2.73 3.24
N VAL A 6 35.44 2.19 2.19
CA VAL A 6 33.99 2.23 2.01
C VAL A 6 33.35 1.45 3.15
N THR A 7 32.28 1.99 3.72
CA THR A 7 31.52 1.34 4.79
C THR A 7 30.13 0.97 4.30
N GLU A 8 29.55 -0.09 4.87
CA GLU A 8 28.17 -0.52 4.58
C GLU A 8 27.17 0.63 4.80
N ALA A 9 27.39 1.47 5.81
CA ALA A 9 26.56 2.65 6.08
C ALA A 9 26.59 3.67 4.93
N GLN A 10 27.73 3.90 4.28
CA GLN A 10 27.81 4.79 3.12
C GLN A 10 27.09 4.21 1.91
N VAL A 11 27.19 2.90 1.70
CA VAL A 11 26.44 2.20 0.64
C VAL A 11 24.95 2.31 0.91
N TYR A 12 24.51 2.09 2.14
CA TYR A 12 23.11 2.22 2.54
C TYR A 12 22.56 3.63 2.32
N ASP A 13 23.31 4.68 2.67
CA ASP A 13 22.93 6.07 2.42
C ASP A 13 22.83 6.41 0.93
N ALA A 14 23.72 5.83 0.10
CA ALA A 14 23.64 5.97 -1.34
C ALA A 14 22.40 5.27 -1.91
N LEU A 15 22.10 4.06 -1.44
CA LEU A 15 20.92 3.29 -1.87
C LEU A 15 19.61 3.96 -1.47
N LYS A 16 19.56 4.65 -0.31
CA LYS A 16 18.39 5.47 0.07
C LYS A 16 18.05 6.59 -0.91
N LYS A 17 18.99 6.99 -1.77
CA LYS A 17 18.78 8.01 -2.82
C LYS A 17 18.30 7.42 -4.14
N CYS A 18 18.33 6.09 -4.27
CA CYS A 18 17.86 5.36 -5.43
C CYS A 18 16.35 5.08 -5.26
N MET A 19 15.53 5.76 -6.05
CA MET A 19 14.07 5.57 -6.07
C MET A 19 13.68 4.49 -7.05
N ASP A 20 12.66 3.71 -6.72
CA ASP A 20 12.03 2.80 -7.67
C ASP A 20 11.19 3.59 -8.71
N PRO A 21 11.24 3.21 -10.00
CA PRO A 21 10.53 3.93 -11.06
C PRO A 21 9.01 3.68 -11.06
N GLU A 22 8.54 2.58 -10.47
CA GLU A 22 7.12 2.22 -10.43
C GLU A 22 6.46 2.70 -9.13
N ILE A 23 7.17 2.56 -8.00
CA ILE A 23 6.73 3.00 -6.68
C ILE A 23 7.66 4.13 -6.23
N PRO A 24 7.16 5.36 -5.96
CA PRO A 24 8.00 6.53 -5.67
C PRO A 24 8.60 6.49 -4.24
N VAL A 25 9.34 5.42 -3.94
CA VAL A 25 9.99 5.10 -2.68
C VAL A 25 11.37 4.54 -2.99
N ASN A 26 12.31 4.76 -2.07
CA ASN A 26 13.67 4.26 -2.24
C ASN A 26 13.77 2.75 -2.05
N VAL A 27 14.73 2.14 -2.74
CA VAL A 27 14.95 0.68 -2.75
C VAL A 27 15.22 0.08 -1.36
N VAL A 28 15.72 0.89 -0.44
CA VAL A 28 15.99 0.49 0.94
C VAL A 28 14.68 0.41 1.74
N ASP A 29 13.89 1.47 1.75
CA ASP A 29 12.61 1.50 2.47
C ASP A 29 11.53 0.62 1.82
N LEU A 30 11.63 0.34 0.52
CA LEU A 30 10.84 -0.71 -0.13
C LEU A 30 11.20 -2.13 0.35
N GLY A 31 12.34 -2.31 1.02
CA GLY A 31 12.83 -3.61 1.44
C GLY A 31 13.35 -4.48 0.30
N LEU A 32 13.84 -3.86 -0.78
CA LEU A 32 14.43 -4.59 -1.92
C LEU A 32 15.86 -5.04 -1.63
N ILE A 33 16.56 -4.40 -0.70
CA ILE A 33 17.94 -4.74 -0.35
C ILE A 33 17.96 -5.83 0.72
N TYR A 34 18.50 -7.01 0.39
CA TYR A 34 18.59 -8.16 1.28
C TYR A 34 19.93 -8.27 1.99
N GLY A 35 20.98 -7.72 1.38
CA GLY A 35 22.30 -7.71 1.99
C GLY A 35 23.25 -6.79 1.25
N ILE A 36 24.14 -6.17 2.01
CA ILE A 36 25.27 -5.38 1.51
C ILE A 36 26.50 -6.01 2.14
N LYS A 37 27.55 -6.22 1.35
CA LYS A 37 28.84 -6.69 1.86
C LYS A 37 29.93 -5.86 1.22
N VAL A 38 30.81 -5.29 2.05
CA VAL A 38 31.99 -4.58 1.56
C VAL A 38 33.21 -5.49 1.69
N ALA A 39 33.83 -5.84 0.57
CA ALA A 39 35.03 -6.67 0.52
C ALA A 39 36.27 -5.79 0.35
N GLY A 40 37.33 -6.08 1.13
CA GLY A 40 38.61 -5.38 1.02
C GLY A 40 38.57 -3.87 1.28
N GLY A 41 37.45 -3.34 1.80
CA GLY A 41 37.23 -1.92 2.05
C GLY A 41 36.99 -1.06 0.81
N THR A 42 36.81 -1.65 -0.37
CA THR A 42 36.57 -0.91 -1.62
C THR A 42 35.49 -1.55 -2.50
N ASP A 43 35.48 -2.87 -2.65
CA ASP A 43 34.49 -3.58 -3.46
C ASP A 43 33.18 -3.80 -2.69
N VAL A 44 32.05 -3.72 -3.39
CA VAL A 44 30.71 -3.81 -2.80
C VAL A 44 29.87 -4.84 -3.53
N ASP A 45 29.39 -5.83 -2.79
CA ASP A 45 28.41 -6.82 -3.21
C ASP A 45 27.04 -6.48 -2.61
N ILE A 46 26.04 -6.34 -3.47
CA ILE A 46 24.66 -6.01 -3.09
C ILE A 46 23.78 -7.16 -3.54
N LYS A 47 23.08 -7.78 -2.58
CA LYS A 47 21.99 -8.72 -2.87
C LYS A 47 20.68 -7.97 -2.77
N MET A 48 19.93 -7.95 -3.86
CA MET A 48 18.62 -7.29 -3.90
C MET A 48 17.58 -8.18 -4.56
N THR A 49 16.31 -7.88 -4.31
CA THR A 49 15.16 -8.52 -4.95
C THR A 49 14.35 -7.48 -5.71
N MET A 50 13.25 -7.91 -6.34
CA MET A 50 12.37 -7.07 -7.13
C MET A 50 10.90 -7.36 -6.79
N THR A 51 10.03 -6.37 -7.00
CA THR A 51 8.60 -6.46 -6.74
C THR A 51 7.89 -7.43 -7.69
N THR A 52 8.36 -7.56 -8.94
CA THR A 52 7.75 -8.40 -9.98
C THR A 52 8.81 -9.16 -10.78
N ARG A 53 8.53 -10.38 -11.25
CA ARG A 53 9.44 -11.11 -12.16
C ARG A 53 9.20 -10.69 -13.62
N GLY A 54 10.26 -10.37 -14.36
CA GLY A 54 10.20 -10.22 -15.84
C GLY A 54 9.92 -8.81 -16.40
N CYS A 55 9.90 -7.76 -15.58
CA CYS A 55 9.80 -6.37 -16.05
C CYS A 55 11.12 -5.90 -16.71
N PRO A 56 11.11 -5.18 -17.85
CA PRO A 56 12.32 -4.60 -18.45
C PRO A 56 12.99 -3.53 -17.55
N LEU A 57 12.28 -3.02 -16.54
CA LEU A 57 12.77 -1.99 -15.61
C LEU A 57 13.83 -2.51 -14.62
N HIS A 58 14.02 -3.82 -14.50
CA HIS A 58 15.03 -4.40 -13.60
C HIS A 58 16.45 -3.95 -13.94
N ASP A 59 16.78 -3.91 -15.23
CA ASP A 59 18.12 -3.53 -15.67
C ASP A 59 18.39 -2.04 -15.40
N THR A 60 17.36 -1.21 -15.56
CA THR A 60 17.39 0.21 -15.18
C THR A 60 17.63 0.38 -13.69
N LEU A 61 16.88 -0.34 -12.84
CA LEU A 61 17.04 -0.21 -11.38
C LEU A 61 18.41 -0.69 -10.92
N VAL A 62 18.92 -1.81 -11.45
CA VAL A 62 20.29 -2.28 -11.17
C VAL A 62 21.33 -1.26 -11.61
N SER A 63 21.13 -0.65 -12.79
CA SER A 63 22.02 0.39 -13.31
C SER A 63 22.00 1.64 -12.43
N ASP A 64 20.83 2.08 -11.96
CA ASP A 64 20.72 3.20 -11.03
C ASP A 64 21.37 2.86 -9.69
N VAL A 65 21.11 1.68 -9.12
CA VAL A 65 21.79 1.21 -7.89
C VAL A 65 23.31 1.31 -8.02
N LYS A 66 23.88 0.76 -9.11
CA LYS A 66 25.32 0.85 -9.39
C LYS A 66 25.77 2.31 -9.54
N ARG A 67 24.98 3.15 -10.21
CA ARG A 67 25.28 4.57 -10.41
C ARG A 67 25.27 5.36 -9.10
N TYR A 68 24.32 5.11 -8.21
CA TYR A 68 24.24 5.80 -6.91
C TYR A 68 25.37 5.38 -5.99
N VAL A 69 25.63 4.07 -5.90
CA VAL A 69 26.72 3.51 -5.09
C VAL A 69 28.09 3.93 -5.66
N GLY A 70 28.23 3.98 -6.98
CA GLY A 70 29.44 4.43 -7.68
C GLY A 70 29.86 5.87 -7.40
N LYS A 71 29.01 6.70 -6.79
CA LYS A 71 29.35 8.07 -6.37
C LYS A 71 30.13 8.11 -5.05
N ILE A 72 30.29 6.98 -4.35
CA ILE A 72 31.03 6.90 -3.09
C ILE A 72 32.52 6.98 -3.39
N ASN A 73 33.21 7.91 -2.72
CA ASN A 73 34.64 8.11 -2.93
C ASN A 73 35.45 6.93 -2.39
N GLY A 74 36.29 6.32 -3.25
CA GLY A 74 37.08 5.13 -2.90
C GLY A 74 36.39 3.79 -3.19
N ILE A 75 35.26 3.80 -3.90
CA ILE A 75 34.59 2.57 -4.31
C ILE A 75 35.33 1.87 -5.44
N GLY A 76 35.45 0.55 -5.32
CA GLY A 76 35.99 -0.36 -6.32
C GLY A 76 34.87 -0.94 -7.18
N SER A 77 34.86 -2.26 -7.30
CA SER A 77 33.88 -2.99 -8.10
C SER A 77 32.53 -3.04 -7.40
N ILE A 78 31.44 -2.86 -8.16
CA ILE A 78 30.07 -2.94 -7.65
C ILE A 78 29.37 -4.11 -8.31
N ASN A 79 29.15 -5.16 -7.53
CA ASN A 79 28.40 -6.34 -7.94
C ASN A 79 26.98 -6.25 -7.38
N VAL A 80 25.98 -6.44 -8.25
CA VAL A 80 24.57 -6.44 -7.86
C VAL A 80 23.97 -7.76 -8.32
N GLU A 81 23.57 -8.59 -7.35
CA GLU A 81 22.95 -9.88 -7.57
C GLU A 81 21.44 -9.77 -7.28
N ILE A 82 20.62 -10.10 -8.28
CA ILE A 82 19.18 -10.22 -8.09
C ILE A 82 18.86 -11.62 -7.56
N VAL A 83 18.29 -11.68 -6.37
CA VAL A 83 17.80 -12.91 -5.75
C VAL A 83 16.27 -12.92 -5.72
N TRP A 84 15.71 -14.08 -6.01
CA TRP A 84 14.25 -14.31 -6.01
C TRP A 84 13.78 -15.13 -4.81
N ASP A 85 14.72 -15.62 -4.02
CA ASP A 85 14.48 -16.39 -2.80
C ASP A 85 15.23 -15.73 -1.63
N PRO A 86 14.54 -15.35 -0.54
CA PRO A 86 13.08 -15.36 -0.40
C PRO A 86 12.39 -14.35 -1.35
N PRO A 87 11.13 -14.60 -1.79
CA PRO A 87 10.40 -13.62 -2.60
C PRO A 87 10.15 -12.33 -1.81
N TRP A 88 10.05 -11.22 -2.53
CA TRP A 88 9.65 -9.96 -1.92
C TRP A 88 8.20 -10.04 -1.43
N SER A 89 7.93 -9.44 -0.27
CA SER A 89 6.58 -9.28 0.28
C SER A 89 6.44 -7.90 0.93
N LEU A 90 5.21 -7.39 1.01
CA LEU A 90 4.89 -6.10 1.62
C LEU A 90 5.34 -5.98 3.10
N GLU A 91 5.61 -7.11 3.76
CA GLU A 91 6.12 -7.15 5.13
C GLU A 91 7.58 -6.69 5.24
N LYS A 92 8.34 -6.74 4.13
CA LYS A 92 9.73 -6.27 4.07
C LYS A 92 9.85 -4.76 3.91
N MET A 93 8.76 -4.09 3.50
CA MET A 93 8.72 -2.64 3.38
C MET A 93 8.78 -2.00 4.78
N ASN A 94 9.50 -0.89 4.89
CA ASN A 94 9.57 -0.11 6.12
C ASN A 94 8.14 0.26 6.58
N PRO A 95 7.76 0.00 7.85
CA PRO A 95 6.41 0.23 8.36
C PRO A 95 5.93 1.67 8.17
N ASP A 96 6.78 2.67 8.35
CA ASP A 96 6.42 4.09 8.16
C ASP A 96 6.09 4.39 6.70
N VAL A 97 6.86 3.84 5.78
CA VAL A 97 6.68 4.03 4.33
C VAL A 97 5.49 3.24 3.81
N ARG A 98 5.33 2.02 4.31
CA ARG A 98 4.17 1.18 4.08
C ARG A 98 2.88 1.90 4.51
N GLU A 99 2.91 2.58 5.64
CA GLU A 99 1.80 3.40 6.13
C GLU A 99 1.55 4.64 5.26
N GLN A 100 2.60 5.35 4.84
CA GLN A 100 2.50 6.50 3.93
C GLN A 100 1.93 6.15 2.56
N LEU A 101 2.33 5.00 2.00
CA LEU A 101 1.83 4.49 0.72
C LEU A 101 0.42 3.88 0.82
N GLY A 102 -0.09 3.65 2.04
CA GLY A 102 -1.40 3.03 2.26
C GLY A 102 -1.43 1.52 2.00
N PHE A 103 -0.26 0.87 1.94
CA PHE A 103 -0.20 -0.58 1.79
C PHE A 103 -0.39 -1.26 3.15
N GLY A 104 -1.52 -1.93 3.36
CA GLY A 104 -1.73 -2.77 4.55
C GLY A 104 -2.34 -2.07 5.77
N LYS A 105 -2.87 -0.86 5.60
CA LYS A 105 -4.07 -0.39 6.32
C LYS A 105 -4.88 0.42 5.30
N PRO A 106 -6.22 0.23 5.18
CA PRO A 106 -7.03 1.25 4.54
C PRO A 106 -6.70 2.58 5.25
N LYS A 107 -6.66 3.70 4.53
CA LYS A 107 -6.38 5.02 5.12
C LYS A 107 -7.45 5.35 6.16
N LEU A 108 -7.42 4.75 7.34
CA LEU A 108 -8.29 4.97 8.47
C LEU A 108 -8.04 6.39 8.98
N ARG A 109 -8.62 7.38 8.31
CA ARG A 109 -8.77 8.72 8.90
C ARG A 109 -9.71 8.67 10.10
N PHE A 110 -10.50 7.61 10.21
CA PHE A 110 -11.30 7.26 11.38
C PHE A 110 -10.79 5.92 11.91
N GLN A 111 -10.32 5.86 13.17
CA GLN A 111 -10.18 4.60 13.89
C GLN A 111 -11.60 4.06 14.12
N ILE A 112 -12.17 3.35 13.15
CA ILE A 112 -13.47 2.72 13.29
C ILE A 112 -13.29 1.56 14.27
N ASP A 113 -13.86 1.72 15.47
CA ASP A 113 -13.89 0.66 16.49
C ASP A 113 -14.92 -0.38 16.00
N TYR A 114 -14.45 -1.52 15.50
CA TYR A 114 -15.30 -2.51 14.82
C TYR A 114 -16.42 -3.09 15.70
N GLU A 115 -16.25 -2.98 17.02
CA GLU A 115 -17.19 -3.47 18.03
C GLU A 115 -18.21 -2.41 18.44
N LYS A 116 -17.84 -1.12 18.37
CA LYS A 116 -18.71 -0.01 18.80
C LYS A 116 -19.32 0.78 17.66
N SER A 117 -18.64 0.92 16.53
CA SER A 117 -19.09 1.70 15.39
C SER A 117 -20.28 1.05 14.74
N ARG A 118 -21.37 1.81 14.63
CA ARG A 118 -22.64 1.38 14.06
C ARG A 118 -23.04 2.38 12.98
N PRO A 119 -22.59 2.17 11.73
CA PRO A 119 -22.84 3.12 10.67
C PRO A 119 -24.35 3.27 10.45
N LEU A 120 -24.80 4.53 10.50
CA LEU A 120 -26.17 4.94 10.23
C LEU A 120 -26.23 5.63 8.87
N LYS A 121 -27.08 5.12 7.99
CA LYS A 121 -27.30 5.69 6.66
C LYS A 121 -27.91 7.08 6.71
N VAL A 122 -27.38 7.96 5.86
CA VAL A 122 -27.79 9.34 5.69
C VAL A 122 -27.96 9.61 4.19
N GLY A 123 -28.98 10.39 3.85
CA GLY A 123 -29.26 10.77 2.47
C GLY A 123 -30.49 10.09 1.88
N ARG A 124 -30.67 10.29 0.58
CA ARG A 124 -31.83 9.82 -0.20
C ARG A 124 -31.35 9.08 -1.44
N PHE A 125 -31.86 7.88 -1.64
CA PHE A 125 -31.66 7.13 -2.87
C PHE A 125 -32.62 7.62 -3.96
N ALA A 126 -32.12 7.77 -5.18
CA ALA A 126 -32.88 8.09 -6.38
C ALA A 126 -32.38 7.24 -7.56
N LYS A 127 -33.33 6.76 -8.38
CA LYS A 127 -33.03 6.12 -9.66
C LYS A 127 -33.34 7.11 -10.78
N GLN A 128 -32.36 7.38 -11.62
CA GLN A 128 -32.52 8.27 -12.76
C GLN A 128 -33.23 7.58 -13.92
N GLU A 129 -33.74 8.38 -14.87
CA GLU A 129 -34.46 7.90 -16.05
C GLU A 129 -33.59 7.03 -16.97
N ASP A 130 -32.26 7.24 -16.98
CA ASP A 130 -31.31 6.41 -17.73
C ASP A 130 -31.00 5.07 -17.04
N GLY A 131 -31.50 4.85 -15.83
CA GLY A 131 -31.26 3.64 -15.04
C GLY A 131 -30.12 3.74 -14.04
N SER A 132 -29.33 4.82 -14.05
CA SER A 132 -28.30 5.10 -13.05
C SER A 132 -28.87 5.25 -11.63
N LEU A 133 -28.13 4.74 -10.65
CA LEU A 133 -28.50 4.80 -9.24
C LEU A 133 -27.68 5.89 -8.54
N ILE A 134 -28.36 6.78 -7.81
CA ILE A 134 -27.73 7.88 -7.09
C ILE A 134 -28.15 7.84 -5.61
N ILE A 135 -27.22 8.16 -4.72
CA ILE A 135 -27.54 8.52 -3.33
C ILE A 135 -27.11 9.97 -3.10
N ALA A 136 -28.06 10.82 -2.71
CA ALA A 136 -27.81 12.21 -2.37
C ALA A 136 -27.64 12.39 -0.86
N ASN A 137 -26.60 13.09 -0.42
CA ASN A 137 -26.40 13.44 0.98
C ASN A 137 -27.34 14.58 1.42
N ASP A 138 -27.26 15.00 2.69
CA ASP A 138 -28.10 16.09 3.24
C ASP A 138 -27.83 17.46 2.58
N LYS A 139 -26.69 17.62 1.91
CA LYS A 139 -26.30 18.81 1.14
C LYS A 139 -26.77 18.76 -0.32
N ASP A 140 -27.67 17.82 -0.66
CA ASP A 140 -28.16 17.57 -2.01
C ASP A 140 -27.05 17.16 -3.02
N GLN A 141 -25.90 16.69 -2.52
CA GLN A 141 -24.83 16.19 -3.37
C GLN A 141 -25.07 14.72 -3.70
N GLY A 142 -25.36 14.44 -4.98
CA GLY A 142 -25.60 13.10 -5.52
C GLY A 142 -24.32 12.35 -5.85
N PHE A 143 -24.20 11.13 -5.36
CA PHE A 143 -23.13 10.18 -5.68
C PHE A 143 -23.69 9.04 -6.51
N MET A 144 -23.12 8.79 -7.68
CA MET A 144 -23.46 7.62 -8.49
C MET A 144 -22.95 6.36 -7.81
N VAL A 145 -23.83 5.37 -7.70
CA VAL A 145 -23.58 4.11 -7.01
C VAL A 145 -24.08 2.93 -7.84
N ASN A 146 -23.72 1.71 -7.44
CA ASN A 146 -24.28 0.49 -8.01
C ASN A 146 -25.27 -0.17 -7.02
N GLU A 147 -25.94 -1.23 -7.47
CA GLU A 147 -26.94 -1.94 -6.66
C GLU A 147 -26.35 -2.52 -5.36
N ALA A 148 -25.11 -3.02 -5.39
CA ALA A 148 -24.42 -3.54 -4.21
C ALA A 148 -24.17 -2.46 -3.14
N ILE A 149 -23.79 -1.25 -3.55
CA ILE A 149 -23.59 -0.11 -2.64
C ILE A 149 -24.92 0.34 -2.05
N VAL A 150 -25.99 0.40 -2.85
CA VAL A 150 -27.34 0.74 -2.37
C VAL A 150 -27.83 -0.27 -1.34
N GLU A 151 -27.59 -1.56 -1.61
CA GLU A 151 -27.96 -2.62 -0.69
C GLU A 151 -27.17 -2.53 0.62
N PHE A 152 -25.85 -2.37 0.54
CA PHE A 152 -24.99 -2.19 1.70
C PHE A 152 -25.41 -0.96 2.53
N TRP A 153 -25.59 0.20 1.87
CA TRP A 153 -26.07 1.42 2.51
C TRP A 153 -27.42 1.21 3.21
N ASN A 154 -28.32 0.40 2.63
CA ASN A 154 -29.58 0.05 3.27
C ASN A 154 -29.42 -0.82 4.52
N THR A 155 -28.36 -1.63 4.63
CA THR A 155 -28.03 -2.42 5.83
C THR A 155 -27.42 -1.60 6.97
N CYS A 156 -26.88 -0.42 6.67
CA CYS A 156 -26.35 0.53 7.65
C CYS A 156 -27.49 1.29 8.35
N ASP A 157 -28.23 0.62 9.22
CA ASP A 157 -29.37 1.20 9.95
C ASP A 157 -29.02 1.70 11.37
N GLY A 158 -27.74 1.66 11.75
CA GLY A 158 -27.27 2.02 13.10
C GLY A 158 -27.46 0.96 14.18
N THR A 159 -28.04 -0.21 13.86
CA THR A 159 -28.15 -1.33 14.82
C THR A 159 -26.97 -2.30 14.75
N LYS A 160 -26.42 -2.52 13.54
CA LYS A 160 -25.34 -3.49 13.30
C LYS A 160 -23.98 -2.85 13.48
N THR A 161 -23.08 -3.59 14.11
CA THR A 161 -21.67 -3.21 14.24
C THR A 161 -20.91 -3.52 12.96
N MET A 162 -19.70 -2.96 12.83
CA MET A 162 -18.85 -3.25 11.69
C MET A 162 -18.57 -4.76 11.54
N ASN A 163 -18.33 -5.45 12.66
CA ASN A 163 -18.17 -6.91 12.66
C ASN A 163 -19.39 -7.64 12.09
N GLN A 164 -20.60 -7.26 12.51
CA GLN A 164 -21.83 -7.89 12.03
C GLN A 164 -22.08 -7.61 10.56
N LEU A 165 -21.77 -6.39 10.08
CA LEU A 165 -21.86 -6.05 8.67
C LEU A 165 -20.85 -6.87 7.84
N THR A 166 -19.61 -7.03 8.31
CA THR A 166 -18.60 -7.86 7.66
C THR A 166 -19.02 -9.34 7.60
N ASP A 167 -19.55 -9.89 8.69
CA ASP A 167 -20.07 -11.27 8.71
C ASP A 167 -21.22 -11.46 7.72
N GLN A 168 -22.16 -10.51 7.68
CA GLN A 168 -23.30 -10.55 6.77
C GLN A 168 -22.85 -10.49 5.29
N PHE A 169 -21.86 -9.64 4.99
CA PHE A 169 -21.33 -9.49 3.64
C PHE A 169 -20.50 -10.71 3.23
N SER A 170 -19.73 -11.28 4.15
CA SER A 170 -18.96 -12.52 3.94
C SER A 170 -19.88 -13.71 3.65
N ALA A 171 -20.94 -13.88 4.44
CA ALA A 171 -21.94 -14.92 4.22
C ALA A 171 -22.65 -14.77 2.87
N LYS A 172 -22.93 -13.52 2.47
CA LYS A 172 -23.64 -13.23 1.22
C LYS A 172 -22.79 -13.48 -0.03
N LEU A 173 -21.50 -13.11 0.02
CA LEU A 173 -20.59 -13.26 -1.12
C LEU A 173 -19.92 -14.65 -1.16
N GLY A 174 -20.09 -15.48 -0.12
CA GLY A 174 -19.41 -16.77 0.00
C GLY A 174 -17.89 -16.65 0.08
N MET A 175 -17.39 -15.47 0.48
CA MET A 175 -15.97 -15.15 0.54
C MET A 175 -15.46 -15.18 1.98
N PRO A 176 -14.17 -15.51 2.20
CA PRO A 176 -13.59 -15.53 3.53
C PRO A 176 -13.60 -14.13 4.17
N ARG A 177 -13.93 -14.05 5.46
CA ARG A 177 -14.05 -12.80 6.23
C ARG A 177 -12.86 -11.86 6.04
N GLN A 178 -11.63 -12.37 6.06
CA GLN A 178 -10.42 -11.56 5.90
C GLN A 178 -10.36 -10.81 4.56
N GLN A 179 -10.91 -11.40 3.50
CA GLN A 179 -10.96 -10.77 2.18
C GLN A 179 -12.07 -9.71 2.11
N VAL A 180 -13.20 -9.98 2.77
CA VAL A 180 -14.37 -9.10 2.76
C VAL A 180 -14.23 -7.91 3.69
N GLU A 181 -13.50 -8.08 4.79
CA GLU A 181 -13.27 -7.03 5.78
C GLU A 181 -12.68 -5.77 5.17
N GLN A 182 -11.69 -5.91 4.29
CA GLN A 182 -11.04 -4.77 3.64
C GLN A 182 -12.01 -4.01 2.72
N GLU A 183 -12.78 -4.75 1.92
CA GLU A 183 -13.79 -4.16 1.01
C GLU A 183 -14.89 -3.43 1.79
N VAL A 184 -15.36 -4.03 2.89
CA VAL A 184 -16.40 -3.45 3.74
C VAL A 184 -15.91 -2.18 4.42
N VAL A 185 -14.68 -2.17 4.94
CA VAL A 185 -14.09 -0.99 5.58
C VAL A 185 -13.89 0.13 4.56
N GLN A 186 -13.39 -0.18 3.37
CA GLN A 186 -13.21 0.78 2.30
C GLN A 186 -14.55 1.38 1.86
N LEU A 187 -15.58 0.55 1.71
CA LEU A 187 -16.92 1.00 1.34
C LEU A 187 -17.53 1.91 2.41
N VAL A 188 -17.48 1.52 3.69
CA VAL A 188 -17.96 2.38 4.79
C VAL A 188 -17.23 3.70 4.82
N GLN A 189 -15.92 3.69 4.60
CA GLN A 189 -15.13 4.91 4.55
C GLN A 189 -15.56 5.83 3.41
N GLN A 190 -15.71 5.31 2.19
CA GLN A 190 -16.16 6.10 1.05
C GLN A 190 -17.52 6.76 1.32
N LEU A 191 -18.44 6.02 1.95
CA LEU A 191 -19.75 6.55 2.30
C LEU A 191 -19.69 7.56 3.45
N LEU A 192 -18.77 7.40 4.43
CA LEU A 192 -18.54 8.41 5.47
C LEU A 192 -17.96 9.70 4.89
N GLU A 193 -17.00 9.60 3.96
CA GLU A 193 -16.41 10.76 3.27
C GLU A 193 -17.44 11.49 2.39
N ALA A 194 -18.35 10.74 1.79
CA ALA A 194 -19.48 11.28 1.03
C ALA A 194 -20.60 11.87 1.92
N GLU A 195 -20.47 11.80 3.24
CA GLU A 195 -21.51 12.17 4.23
C GLU A 195 -22.82 11.38 4.03
N LEU A 196 -22.70 10.17 3.47
CA LEU A 196 -23.79 9.21 3.26
C LEU A 196 -23.95 8.22 4.44
N LEU A 197 -22.99 8.20 5.35
CA LEU A 197 -23.06 7.50 6.63
C LEU A 197 -22.72 8.46 7.79
N LYS A 198 -23.21 8.14 8.98
CA LYS A 198 -22.76 8.67 10.27
C LYS A 198 -22.20 7.53 11.10
N ALA A 199 -21.01 7.70 11.65
CA ALA A 199 -20.32 6.72 12.50
C ALA A 199 -20.67 6.91 13.99
#